data_AF-A0A1A2J247-F1
#
_entry.id   AF-A0A1A2J247-F1
#
_cell.length_a   1.000
_cell.length_b   1.000
_cell.length_c   1.000
_cell.angle_alpha   90.00
_cell.angle_beta   90.00
_cell.angle_gamma   90.00
#
_symmetry.space_group_name_H-M   'P 1'
#
loop_
_entity.id
_entity.type
_entity.pdbx_description
1 polymer ?
#
loop_
_entity_poly.entity_id
_entity_poly.type
_entity_poly.pdbx_seq_one_letter_code
_entity_poly.pdbx_strand_id
1 'polypeptide(L)'
;MDRHALNRLGHHIVSRRVALGYRNRTDFADSLQFTVRTLSDIENGVRRASPGTYAMLENKLGWAPGSVDTILAGGEPRELVVKLPREPGPRYQTSPSDALARASTEELLLELRRRIVRPHDRQSPGWDDWGDDGLEPHGSWVERG
;
A
#
# COMPACT_ATOMS: atom_id res chain seq x y z
N MET A 1 11.60 21.80 -29.83
CA MET A 1 10.47 21.16 -29.14
C MET A 1 9.60 22.26 -28.55
N ASP A 2 8.29 22.17 -28.69
CA ASP A 2 7.36 23.26 -28.37
C ASP A 2 7.14 23.40 -26.85
N ARG A 3 7.12 24.64 -26.34
CA ARG A 3 6.86 24.95 -24.94
C ARG A 3 5.45 24.54 -24.52
N HIS A 4 4.48 24.63 -25.43
CA HIS A 4 3.13 24.15 -25.16
C HIS A 4 3.10 22.63 -24.98
N ALA A 5 3.92 21.87 -25.74
CA ALA A 5 4.04 20.43 -25.57
C ALA A 5 4.64 20.05 -24.21
N LEU A 6 5.67 20.78 -23.74
CA LEU A 6 6.24 20.56 -22.42
C LEU A 6 5.27 20.92 -21.29
N ASN A 7 4.50 22.00 -21.45
CA ASN A 7 3.45 22.35 -20.50
C ASN A 7 2.36 21.27 -20.44
N ARG A 8 1.91 20.73 -21.59
CA ARG A 8 0.96 19.60 -21.59
C ARG A 8 1.50 18.42 -20.80
N LEU A 9 2.74 18.00 -21.08
CA LEU A 9 3.41 16.93 -20.33
C LEU A 9 3.40 17.21 -18.83
N GLY A 10 3.75 18.44 -18.43
CA GLY A 10 3.71 18.87 -17.04
C GLY A 10 2.34 18.71 -16.39
N HIS A 11 1.26 19.13 -17.07
CA HIS A 11 -0.11 18.96 -16.57
C HIS A 11 -0.48 17.49 -16.38
N HIS A 12 -0.16 16.61 -17.34
CA HIS A 12 -0.45 15.18 -17.18
C HIS A 12 0.32 14.57 -16.01
N ILE A 13 1.59 14.95 -15.81
CA ILE A 13 2.39 14.47 -14.68
C ILE A 13 1.75 14.89 -13.35
N VAL A 14 1.34 16.15 -13.21
CA VAL A 14 0.68 16.67 -12.00
C VAL A 14 -0.62 15.94 -11.74
N SER A 15 -1.49 15.83 -12.76
CA SER A 15 -2.79 15.15 -12.64
C SER A 15 -2.60 13.69 -12.21
N ARG A 16 -1.66 12.98 -12.83
CA ARG A 16 -1.40 11.58 -12.51
C ARG A 16 -0.77 11.41 -11.13
N ARG A 17 0.17 12.26 -10.75
CA ARG A 17 0.76 12.29 -9.40
C ARG A 17 -0.32 12.41 -8.33
N VAL A 18 -1.25 13.36 -8.50
CA VAL A 18 -2.39 13.55 -7.58
C VAL A 18 -3.31 12.34 -7.58
N ALA A 19 -3.61 11.75 -8.74
CA ALA A 19 -4.43 10.53 -8.84
C ALA A 19 -3.82 9.33 -8.13
N LEU A 20 -2.48 9.24 -8.08
CA LEU A 20 -1.74 8.22 -7.34
C LEU A 20 -1.63 8.51 -5.83
N GLY A 21 -2.20 9.62 -5.34
CA GLY A 21 -2.25 9.97 -3.92
C GLY A 21 -1.06 10.80 -3.41
N TYR A 22 -0.13 11.19 -4.27
CA TYR A 22 0.98 12.08 -3.89
C TYR A 22 0.47 13.52 -3.75
N ARG A 23 0.20 13.92 -2.50
CA ARG A 23 -0.38 15.23 -2.17
C ARG A 23 0.57 16.39 -2.40
N ASN A 24 1.87 16.17 -2.24
CA ASN A 24 2.88 17.19 -2.44
C ASN A 24 3.95 16.72 -3.45
N ARG A 25 4.72 17.68 -3.95
CA ARG A 25 5.79 17.44 -4.93
C ARG A 25 7.01 16.74 -4.31
N THR A 26 7.27 17.00 -3.03
CA THR A 26 8.40 16.44 -2.28
C THR A 26 8.31 14.92 -2.20
N ASP A 27 7.18 14.39 -1.75
CA ASP A 27 6.94 12.95 -1.62
C ASP A 27 7.15 12.21 -2.95
N PHE A 28 6.71 12.81 -4.06
CA PHE A 28 6.90 12.22 -5.39
C PHE A 28 8.34 12.32 -5.87
N ALA A 29 9.00 13.47 -5.65
CA ALA A 29 10.41 13.67 -5.99
C ALA A 29 11.31 12.68 -5.24
N ASP A 30 11.09 12.51 -3.93
CA ASP A 30 11.82 11.57 -3.08
C ASP A 30 11.65 10.13 -3.58
N SER A 31 10.44 9.78 -4.00
CA SER A 31 10.12 8.46 -4.55
C SER A 31 10.79 8.14 -5.90
N LEU A 32 11.30 9.17 -6.59
CA LEU A 32 12.03 9.11 -7.86
C LEU A 32 13.53 9.40 -7.69
N GLN A 33 13.96 9.74 -6.47
CA GLN A 33 15.31 10.23 -6.17
C GLN A 33 15.68 11.50 -6.97
N PHE A 34 14.68 12.35 -7.25
CA PHE A 34 14.87 13.64 -7.89
C PHE A 34 14.90 14.76 -6.86
N THR A 35 15.53 15.88 -7.23
CA THR A 35 15.33 17.11 -6.45
C THR A 35 13.94 17.68 -6.72
N VAL A 36 13.31 18.29 -5.72
CA VAL A 36 12.02 18.99 -5.87
C VAL A 36 12.08 20.06 -6.95
N ARG A 37 13.23 20.76 -7.06
CA ARG A 37 13.52 21.73 -8.13
C ARG A 37 13.44 21.09 -9.51
N THR A 38 14.08 19.93 -9.69
CA THR A 38 14.08 19.16 -10.95
C THR A 38 12.68 18.79 -11.38
N LEU A 39 11.90 18.23 -10.44
CA LEU A 39 10.53 17.83 -10.73
C LEU A 39 9.66 19.06 -11.04
N SER A 40 9.84 20.17 -10.33
CA SER A 40 9.13 21.42 -10.57
C SER A 40 9.40 21.99 -11.97
N ASP A 41 10.66 21.98 -12.43
CA ASP A 41 10.98 22.46 -13.77
C ASP A 41 10.38 21.57 -14.88
N ILE A 42 10.24 20.27 -14.63
CA ILE A 42 9.60 19.34 -15.56
C ILE A 42 8.08 19.55 -15.57
N GLU A 43 7.44 19.63 -14.39
CA GLU A 43 5.99 19.86 -14.25
C GLU A 43 5.55 21.22 -14.81
N ASN A 44 6.42 22.24 -14.79
CA ASN A 44 6.14 23.56 -15.36
C ASN A 44 6.60 23.70 -16.82
N GLY A 45 7.06 22.61 -17.46
CA GLY A 45 7.54 22.63 -18.84
C GLY A 45 8.74 23.57 -19.09
N VAL A 46 9.48 23.92 -18.04
CA VAL A 46 10.64 24.84 -18.09
C VAL A 46 11.83 24.16 -18.73
N ARG A 47 12.01 22.86 -18.47
CA ARG A 47 13.15 22.10 -18.99
C ARG A 47 12.74 20.73 -19.52
N ARG A 48 13.52 20.27 -20.51
CA ARG A 48 13.47 18.87 -20.95
C ARG A 48 14.28 18.02 -19.98
N ALA A 49 13.81 16.80 -19.75
CA ALA A 49 14.58 15.77 -19.09
C ALA A 49 15.25 14.83 -20.10
N SER A 50 16.18 14.01 -19.62
CA SER A 50 16.79 12.96 -20.44
C SER A 50 15.77 11.84 -20.73
N PRO A 51 15.99 11.02 -21.77
CA PRO A 51 15.15 9.86 -22.05
C PRO A 51 15.05 8.89 -20.85
N GLY A 52 16.17 8.68 -20.13
CA GLY A 52 16.17 7.85 -18.92
C GLY A 52 15.29 8.42 -17.80
N THR A 53 15.31 9.74 -17.61
CA THR A 53 14.42 10.41 -16.65
C THR A 53 12.94 10.25 -17.05
N TYR A 54 12.61 10.35 -18.34
CA TYR A 54 11.25 10.12 -18.79
C TYR A 54 10.81 8.67 -18.59
N ALA A 55 11.67 7.69 -18.85
CA ALA A 55 11.37 6.29 -18.58
C ALA A 55 11.12 6.03 -17.08
N MET A 56 11.88 6.66 -16.18
CA MET A 56 11.64 6.60 -14.73
C MET A 56 10.28 7.19 -14.36
N LEU A 57 9.92 8.33 -14.96
CA LEU A 57 8.61 8.95 -14.76
C LEU A 57 7.48 8.07 -15.26
N GLU A 58 7.59 7.50 -16.46
CA GLU A 58 6.59 6.59 -17.02
C GLU A 58 6.38 5.39 -16.10
N ASN A 59 7.46 4.76 -15.64
CA ASN A 59 7.39 3.64 -14.70
C ASN A 59 6.68 4.04 -13.40
N LYS A 60 7.10 5.16 -12.78
CA LYS A 60 6.54 5.60 -11.50
C LYS A 60 5.08 6.04 -11.59
N LEU A 61 4.69 6.66 -12.71
CA LEU A 61 3.34 7.12 -12.96
C LEU A 61 2.40 5.98 -13.40
N GLY A 62 2.93 4.76 -13.59
CA GLY A 62 2.19 3.63 -14.12
C GLY A 62 1.71 3.89 -15.55
N TRP A 63 2.51 4.57 -16.34
CA TRP A 63 2.28 4.79 -17.77
C TRP A 63 3.05 3.76 -18.60
N ALA A 64 2.50 3.41 -19.76
CA ALA A 64 3.18 2.55 -20.71
C ALA A 64 4.40 3.28 -21.30
N PRO A 65 5.48 2.56 -21.63
CA PRO A 65 6.63 3.14 -22.30
C PRO A 65 6.23 3.92 -23.56
N GLY A 66 6.77 5.13 -23.73
CA GLY A 66 6.46 6.02 -24.86
C GLY A 66 5.20 6.88 -24.68
N SER A 67 4.57 6.84 -23.51
CA SER A 67 3.46 7.74 -23.17
C SER A 67 3.91 9.20 -23.13
N VAL A 68 5.14 9.48 -22.69
CA VAL A 68 5.70 10.83 -22.69
C VAL A 68 5.81 11.36 -24.13
N ASP A 69 6.32 10.56 -25.06
CA ASP A 69 6.39 10.95 -26.47
C ASP A 69 5.00 11.15 -27.08
N THR A 70 4.03 10.31 -26.69
CA THR A 70 2.63 10.44 -27.11
C THR A 70 2.04 11.79 -26.66
N ILE A 71 2.28 12.19 -25.41
CA ILE A 71 1.82 13.49 -24.87
C ILE A 71 2.50 14.66 -25.60
N LEU A 72 3.80 14.53 -25.85
CA LEU A 72 4.58 15.55 -26.54
C LEU A 72 4.10 15.74 -27.98
N ALA A 73 3.64 14.67 -28.63
CA ALA A 73 2.96 14.71 -29.94
C ALA A 73 1.51 15.24 -29.87
N GLY A 74 0.96 15.45 -28.68
CA GLY A 74 -0.40 15.97 -28.47
C GLY A 74 -1.47 14.91 -28.22
N GLY A 75 -1.08 13.65 -28.03
CA GLY A 75 -1.97 12.58 -27.60
C GLY A 75 -2.09 12.46 -26.07
N GLU A 76 -2.76 11.41 -25.63
CA GLU A 76 -2.98 11.09 -24.21
C GLU A 76 -2.01 9.99 -23.72
N PRO A 77 -1.62 10.00 -22.43
CA PRO A 77 -0.81 8.93 -21.86
C PRO A 77 -1.59 7.62 -21.82
N ARG A 78 -0.88 6.51 -22.00
CA ARG A 78 -1.45 5.17 -21.85
C ARG A 78 -1.19 4.67 -20.45
N GLU A 79 -2.22 4.60 -19.64
CA GLU A 79 -2.09 4.07 -18.27
C GLU A 79 -2.02 2.55 -18.29
N LEU A 80 -1.03 1.99 -17.61
CA LEU A 80 -0.97 0.58 -17.33
C LEU A 80 -2.00 0.30 -16.24
N VAL A 81 -3.09 -0.38 -16.60
CA VAL A 81 -3.96 -1.00 -15.61
C VAL A 81 -3.13 -2.08 -14.96
N VAL A 82 -2.57 -1.78 -13.78
CA VAL A 82 -2.01 -2.80 -12.90
C VAL A 82 -3.20 -3.65 -12.47
N LYS A 83 -3.48 -4.72 -13.23
CA LYS A 83 -4.12 -5.89 -12.65
C LYS A 83 -3.17 -6.31 -11.56
N LEU A 84 -3.49 -5.98 -10.30
CA LEU A 84 -2.81 -6.57 -9.15
C LEU A 84 -2.67 -8.05 -9.48
N PRO A 85 -1.44 -8.61 -9.54
CA PRO A 85 -1.30 -10.04 -9.51
C PRO A 85 -2.12 -10.44 -8.29
N ARG A 86 -3.18 -11.22 -8.51
CA ARG A 86 -3.80 -11.95 -7.41
C ARG A 86 -2.62 -12.64 -6.75
N GLU A 87 -2.25 -12.20 -5.55
CA GLU A 87 -1.23 -12.85 -4.76
C GLU A 87 -1.49 -14.33 -4.92
N PRO A 88 -0.52 -15.15 -5.39
CA PRO A 88 -0.65 -16.57 -5.29
C PRO A 88 -0.74 -16.86 -3.80
N GLY A 89 -1.97 -16.84 -3.27
CA GLY A 89 -2.27 -17.28 -1.92
C GLY A 89 -1.60 -18.64 -1.74
N PRO A 90 -1.13 -18.95 -0.52
CA PRO A 90 -0.40 -20.19 -0.27
C PRO A 90 -1.13 -21.33 -0.96
N ARG A 91 -0.41 -22.06 -1.83
CA ARG A 91 -0.93 -23.24 -2.53
C ARG A 91 -1.30 -24.28 -1.48
N TYR A 92 -2.47 -24.14 -0.87
CA TYR A 92 -3.15 -25.21 -0.18
C TYR A 92 -3.65 -26.16 -1.27
N GLN A 93 -2.76 -27.06 -1.70
CA GLN A 93 -3.13 -28.24 -2.47
C GLN A 93 -3.86 -29.22 -1.53
N THR A 94 -5.07 -28.84 -1.15
CA THR A 94 -6.18 -29.62 -0.60
C THR A 94 -7.11 -28.58 -0.01
N SER A 95 -8.19 -28.27 -0.72
CA SER A 95 -9.26 -27.50 -0.11
C SER A 95 -9.76 -28.30 1.10
N PRO A 96 -9.88 -27.71 2.31
CA PRO A 96 -10.50 -28.39 3.44
C PRO A 96 -11.88 -28.95 3.09
N SER A 97 -12.55 -28.33 2.12
CA SER A 97 -13.84 -28.76 1.58
C SER A 97 -13.80 -30.14 0.93
N ASP A 98 -12.70 -30.53 0.26
CA ASP A 98 -12.57 -31.87 -0.35
C ASP A 98 -12.36 -32.96 0.70
N ALA A 99 -11.63 -32.63 1.79
CA ALA A 99 -11.44 -33.54 2.91
C ALA A 99 -12.73 -33.68 3.74
N LEU A 100 -13.43 -32.57 3.99
CA LEU A 100 -14.74 -32.54 4.68
C LEU A 100 -15.83 -33.26 3.89
N ALA A 101 -15.80 -33.22 2.55
CA ALA A 101 -16.77 -33.91 1.71
C ALA A 101 -16.56 -35.44 1.64
N ARG A 102 -15.36 -35.94 1.97
CA ARG A 102 -15.05 -37.38 1.99
C ARG A 102 -15.13 -38.01 3.38
N ALA A 103 -15.03 -37.20 4.43
CA ALA A 103 -15.13 -37.66 5.81
C ALA A 103 -16.57 -38.07 6.10
N SER A 104 -16.76 -39.19 6.81
CA SER A 104 -18.08 -39.54 7.32
C SER A 104 -18.49 -38.58 8.44
N THR A 105 -19.80 -38.38 8.63
CA THR A 105 -20.32 -37.56 9.74
C THR A 105 -19.78 -38.01 11.09
N GLU A 106 -19.53 -39.32 11.28
CA GLU A 106 -18.97 -39.86 12.51
C GLU A 106 -17.53 -39.39 12.72
N GLU A 107 -16.65 -39.45 11.71
CA GLU A 107 -15.27 -38.96 11.83
C GLU A 107 -15.20 -37.48 12.21
N LEU A 108 -16.10 -36.66 11.66
CA LEU A 108 -16.20 -35.24 11.99
C LEU A 108 -16.62 -35.01 13.44
N LEU A 109 -17.58 -35.79 13.95
CA LEU A 109 -18.01 -35.71 15.36
C LEU A 109 -16.90 -36.19 16.31
N LEU A 110 -16.12 -37.21 15.92
CA LEU A 110 -15.00 -37.73 16.71
C LEU A 110 -13.81 -36.76 16.76
N GLU A 111 -13.58 -35.98 15.71
CA GLU A 111 -12.53 -34.95 15.72
C GLU A 111 -12.99 -33.69 16.46
N LEU A 112 -14.27 -33.31 16.35
CA LEU A 112 -14.84 -32.19 17.09
C LEU A 112 -14.78 -32.41 18.60
N ARG A 113 -15.17 -33.60 19.09
CA ARG A 113 -15.06 -33.94 20.52
C ARG A 113 -13.60 -33.90 21.00
N ARG A 114 -12.64 -34.33 20.17
CA ARG A 114 -11.22 -34.36 20.52
C ARG A 114 -10.65 -32.96 20.71
N ARG A 115 -11.10 -32.00 19.90
CA ARG A 115 -10.61 -30.61 19.94
C ARG A 115 -11.24 -29.79 21.06
N ILE A 116 -12.48 -30.07 21.44
CA ILE A 116 -13.19 -29.31 22.48
C ILE A 116 -12.84 -29.80 23.89
N VAL A 117 -12.52 -31.09 24.08
CA VAL A 117 -12.37 -31.71 25.42
C VAL A 117 -10.96 -31.54 26.03
N ARG A 118 -10.12 -30.61 25.58
CA ARG A 118 -8.90 -30.30 26.37
C ARG A 118 -9.25 -29.41 27.58
N PRO A 119 -8.90 -29.82 28.82
CA PRO A 119 -9.23 -29.08 30.03
C PRO A 119 -8.49 -27.74 30.06
N HIS A 120 -9.20 -26.73 30.56
CA HIS A 120 -8.71 -25.40 30.86
C HIS A 120 -7.80 -25.44 32.11
N ASP A 121 -6.63 -26.09 32.03
CA ASP A 121 -5.59 -25.94 33.05
C ASP A 121 -4.71 -24.74 32.69
N ARG A 122 -5.18 -23.54 33.07
CA ARG A 122 -4.27 -22.42 33.33
C ARG A 122 -4.04 -22.35 34.83
N GLN A 123 -3.00 -23.05 35.28
CA GLN A 123 -2.22 -22.61 36.43
C GLN A 123 -1.76 -21.17 36.16
N SER A 124 -2.17 -20.26 37.04
CA SER A 124 -1.61 -18.92 37.15
C SER A 124 -0.61 -18.97 38.31
N PRO A 125 0.72 -18.84 38.07
CA PRO A 125 1.67 -18.59 39.13
C PRO A 125 1.97 -17.10 39.25
N GLY A 126 1.64 -16.54 40.42
CA GLY A 126 2.45 -15.53 41.11
C GLY A 126 2.48 -14.10 40.56
N TRP A 127 1.47 -13.30 40.91
CA TRP A 127 1.63 -11.84 41.04
C TRP A 127 1.22 -11.32 42.44
N ASP A 128 0.98 -12.22 43.39
CA ASP A 128 0.67 -11.88 44.80
C ASP A 128 1.94 -11.87 45.66
N ASP A 129 2.98 -11.15 45.23
CA ASP A 129 4.22 -10.91 46.00
C ASP A 129 4.78 -9.48 45.80
N TRP A 130 3.89 -8.50 45.66
CA TRP A 130 4.24 -7.10 45.91
C TRP A 130 3.31 -6.57 46.99
N GLY A 131 3.64 -6.93 48.23
CA GLY A 131 3.19 -6.18 49.38
C GLY A 131 3.86 -4.81 49.43
N ASP A 132 3.14 -3.86 50.02
CA ASP A 132 3.69 -2.81 50.86
C ASP A 132 4.60 -1.79 50.16
N ASP A 133 4.00 -0.71 49.65
CA ASP A 133 4.28 0.66 50.14
C ASP A 133 3.52 1.69 49.31
N GLY A 134 2.82 2.58 50.01
CA GLY A 134 1.86 3.50 49.43
C GLY A 134 2.46 4.58 48.52
N LEU A 135 1.59 5.19 47.71
CA LEU A 135 1.51 6.63 47.42
C LEU A 135 0.26 6.91 46.54
N GLU A 136 -0.35 8.06 46.80
CA GLU A 136 -1.76 8.43 46.60
C GLU A 136 -2.28 8.62 45.14
N PRO A 137 -3.61 8.62 44.94
CA PRO A 137 -4.24 8.98 43.67
C PRO A 137 -4.54 10.48 43.61
N HIS A 138 -3.93 11.21 42.67
CA HIS A 138 -4.43 12.54 42.27
C HIS A 138 -4.52 12.64 40.74
N GLY A 139 -5.72 12.95 40.23
CA GLY A 139 -5.90 13.32 38.83
C GLY A 139 -7.31 13.11 38.29
N SER A 140 -8.27 13.88 38.80
CA SER A 140 -9.58 14.04 38.15
C SER A 140 -9.44 14.70 36.77
N TRP A 141 -10.01 14.10 35.73
CA TRP A 141 -10.20 14.80 34.46
C TRP A 141 -11.59 15.44 34.45
N VAL A 142 -11.63 16.78 34.43
CA VAL A 142 -12.85 17.60 34.36
C VAL A 142 -13.34 17.66 32.91
N GLU A 143 -14.59 17.27 32.69
CA GLU A 143 -15.37 17.52 31.46
C GLU A 143 -15.67 19.03 31.34
N ARG A 144 -15.41 19.61 30.17
CA ARG A 144 -15.86 20.97 29.83
C ARG A 144 -17.26 20.91 29.23
N GLY A 145 -18.20 21.60 29.88
CA GLY A 145 -19.35 22.23 29.24
C GLY A 145 -19.03 23.68 28.89
#